data_AF-A0A8T5LGL8-F1
#
_entry.id   AF-A0A8T5LGL8-F1
#
_cell.length_a   1.000
_cell.length_b   1.000
_cell.length_c   1.000
_cell.angle_alpha   90.00
_cell.angle_beta   90.00
_cell.angle_gamma   90.00
#
_symmetry.space_group_name_H-M   'P 1'
#
loop_
_entity.id
_entity.type
_entity.pdbx_description
1 polymer ?
#
loop_
_entity_poly.entity_id
_entity_poly.type
_entity_poly.pdbx_seq_one_letter_code
_entity_poly.pdbx_strand_id
1 'polypeptide(L)'
;MLQQDFKNIKTDTWHTIEYLGMPASKVNFVYVEREILEPEYATKIRKTTWLSKLEERKEALEKINSKNNYEIKFDEETKEDALFEVKTSKKKMWAGKTVTFVGLNLSEQKVDIFVHPISYTEWIACYNPEYAAAFKDKNLPLPYAGVGVSVLLESRDGLIPLTRRGIETPVYPGMLYSPGG
;
A
#
# COMPACT_ATOMS: atom_id res chain seq x y z
N MET A 1 17.22 -21.73 -1.79
CA MET A 1 16.93 -21.14 -0.47
C MET A 1 17.97 -20.04 -0.26
N LEU A 2 17.65 -18.78 -0.57
CA LEU A 2 18.56 -17.65 -0.36
C LEU A 2 18.20 -17.02 0.99
N GLN A 3 19.01 -17.29 2.01
CA GLN A 3 19.00 -16.54 3.26
C GLN A 3 19.57 -15.15 2.98
N GLN A 4 18.74 -14.11 3.08
CA GLN A 4 19.23 -12.74 3.20
C GLN A 4 19.29 -12.36 4.68
N ASP A 5 20.47 -11.92 5.10
CA ASP A 5 20.81 -11.56 6.47
C ASP A 5 20.36 -10.11 6.72
N PHE A 6 19.25 -9.92 7.44
CA PHE A 6 18.59 -8.61 7.64
C PHE A 6 19.20 -7.76 8.77
N LYS A 7 20.53 -7.68 8.84
CA LYS A 7 21.21 -6.76 9.76
C LYS A 7 21.43 -5.42 9.06
N ASN A 8 20.56 -4.45 9.37
CA ASN A 8 20.52 -3.04 8.92
C ASN A 8 19.50 -2.74 7.81
N ILE A 9 18.21 -2.72 8.15
CA ILE A 9 17.19 -2.16 7.25
C ILE A 9 17.26 -0.63 7.36
N LYS A 10 18.09 -0.01 6.51
CA LYS A 10 17.87 1.38 6.06
C LYS A 10 16.85 1.31 4.93
N THR A 11 15.77 2.09 5.00
CA THR A 11 14.75 2.19 3.93
C THR A 11 15.25 2.90 2.66
N ASP A 12 16.57 3.13 2.55
CA ASP A 12 17.20 3.92 1.49
C ASP A 12 17.84 3.05 0.39
N THR A 13 17.85 1.72 0.54
CA THR A 13 18.38 0.82 -0.49
C THR A 13 17.30 0.50 -1.51
N TRP A 14 17.07 1.43 -2.43
CA TRP A 14 16.39 1.13 -3.69
C TRP A 14 17.21 0.09 -4.44
N HIS A 15 16.69 -1.13 -4.56
CA HIS A 15 17.21 -2.12 -5.49
C HIS A 15 16.47 -1.96 -6.82
N THR A 16 17.02 -1.15 -7.71
CA THR A 16 16.53 -1.06 -9.08
C THR A 16 17.05 -2.27 -9.85
N ILE A 17 16.15 -3.15 -10.27
CA ILE A 17 16.48 -4.20 -11.23
C ILE A 17 15.87 -3.79 -12.57
N GLU A 18 16.73 -3.60 -13.55
CA GLU A 18 16.38 -3.10 -14.86
C GLU A 18 16.22 -4.27 -15.85
N TYR A 19 15.01 -4.45 -16.40
CA TYR A 19 14.67 -5.49 -17.36
C TYR A 19 14.46 -4.88 -18.76
N LEU A 20 15.48 -4.16 -19.24
CA LEU A 20 15.49 -3.54 -20.56
C LEU A 20 15.49 -4.59 -21.66
N GLY A 21 14.30 -4.92 -22.17
CA GLY A 21 14.17 -5.65 -23.43
C GLY A 21 12.91 -6.50 -23.57
N MET A 22 12.17 -6.74 -22.48
CA MET A 22 10.97 -7.58 -22.56
C MET A 22 9.71 -6.72 -22.71
N PRO A 23 8.80 -7.07 -23.65
CA PRO A 23 7.53 -6.37 -23.75
C PRO A 23 6.67 -6.66 -22.51
N ALA A 24 5.88 -5.67 -22.07
CA ALA A 24 5.01 -5.79 -20.89
C ALA A 24 4.05 -7.00 -20.96
N SER A 25 3.73 -7.48 -22.17
CA SER A 25 2.97 -8.71 -22.41
C SER A 25 3.64 -9.99 -21.88
N LYS A 26 4.90 -9.92 -21.46
CA LYS A 26 5.65 -11.04 -20.86
C LYS A 26 5.71 -10.96 -19.34
N VAL A 27 5.11 -9.93 -18.74
CA VAL A 27 5.02 -9.75 -17.29
C VAL A 27 3.66 -10.28 -16.83
N ASN A 28 3.69 -11.24 -15.89
CA ASN A 28 2.49 -11.81 -15.28
C ASN A 28 2.47 -11.51 -13.79
N PHE A 29 1.30 -11.12 -13.28
CA PHE A 29 1.04 -11.12 -11.84
C PHE A 29 0.43 -12.47 -11.46
N VAL A 30 1.12 -13.19 -10.58
CA VAL A 30 0.69 -14.49 -10.07
C VAL A 30 0.23 -14.31 -8.62
N TYR A 31 -1.07 -14.46 -8.40
CA TYR A 31 -1.62 -14.46 -7.05
C TYR A 31 -1.23 -15.74 -6.33
N VAL A 32 -0.62 -15.59 -5.16
CA VAL A 32 -0.30 -16.69 -4.26
C VAL A 32 -1.07 -16.55 -2.95
N GLU A 33 -1.43 -17.67 -2.35
CA GLU A 33 -2.06 -17.66 -1.04
C GLU A 33 -1.07 -17.21 0.02
N ARG A 34 -1.58 -16.50 1.04
CA ARG A 34 -0.78 -16.09 2.18
C ARG A 34 -0.65 -17.25 3.15
N GLU A 35 0.50 -17.92 3.14
CA GLU A 35 0.77 -19.04 4.04
C GLU A 35 0.97 -18.60 5.50
N ILE A 36 1.29 -17.31 5.72
CA ILE A 36 1.64 -16.78 7.04
C ILE A 36 0.52 -15.90 7.58
N LEU A 37 -0.11 -16.38 8.65
CA LEU A 37 -1.15 -15.64 9.35
C LEU A 37 -0.55 -14.46 10.14
N GLU A 38 -1.27 -13.34 10.13
CA GLU A 38 -0.96 -12.15 10.91
C GLU A 38 -0.97 -12.51 12.42
N PRO A 39 0.10 -12.23 13.19
CA PRO A 39 0.08 -12.43 14.63
C PRO A 39 -1.06 -11.68 15.31
N GLU A 40 -1.62 -12.22 16.39
CA GLU A 40 -2.73 -11.60 17.11
C GLU A 40 -2.38 -10.18 17.61
N TYR A 41 -1.16 -10.00 18.13
CA TYR A 41 -0.67 -8.68 18.53
C TYR A 41 -0.57 -7.71 17.35
N ALA A 42 -0.06 -8.19 16.20
CA ALA A 42 -0.02 -7.39 14.97
C ALA A 42 -1.42 -6.96 14.53
N THR A 43 -2.39 -7.89 14.58
CA THR A 43 -3.81 -7.61 14.26
C THR A 43 -4.37 -6.50 15.14
N LYS A 44 -4.06 -6.51 16.44
CA LYS A 44 -4.47 -5.45 17.35
C LYS A 44 -3.87 -4.09 16.95
N ILE A 45 -2.56 -4.06 16.67
CA ILE A 45 -1.86 -2.84 16.23
C ILE A 45 -2.44 -2.30 14.92
N ARG A 46 -2.75 -3.19 13.95
CA ARG A 46 -3.36 -2.79 12.68
C ARG A 46 -4.72 -2.14 12.90
N LYS A 47 -5.59 -2.75 13.70
CA LYS A 47 -6.93 -2.21 14.00
C LYS A 47 -6.85 -0.86 14.71
N THR A 48 -5.99 -0.72 15.73
CA THR A 48 -5.85 0.55 16.45
C THR A 48 -5.24 1.64 15.57
N THR A 49 -4.24 1.31 14.76
CA THR A 49 -3.62 2.24 13.78
C THR A 49 -4.66 2.71 12.76
N TRP A 50 -5.49 1.79 12.26
CA TRP A 50 -6.55 2.11 11.31
C TRP A 50 -7.62 3.03 11.89
N LEU A 51 -8.12 2.72 13.10
CA LEU A 51 -9.08 3.58 13.80
C LEU A 51 -8.52 4.98 14.03
N SER A 52 -7.25 5.10 14.44
CA SER A 52 -6.57 6.38 14.57
C SER A 52 -6.59 7.17 13.25
N LYS A 53 -6.33 6.51 12.12
CA LYS A 53 -6.37 7.17 10.80
C LYS A 53 -7.77 7.60 10.37
N LEU A 54 -8.79 6.83 10.71
CA LEU A 54 -10.18 7.23 10.45
C LEU A 54 -10.58 8.46 11.28
N GLU A 55 -10.21 8.51 12.56
CA GLU A 55 -10.49 9.65 13.44
C GLU A 55 -9.72 10.91 13.00
N GLU A 56 -8.43 10.79 12.67
CA GLU A 56 -7.64 11.89 12.10
C GLU A 56 -8.31 12.47 10.84
N ARG A 57 -8.80 11.59 9.95
CA ARG A 57 -9.49 12.02 8.73
C ARG A 57 -10.85 12.66 9.03
N LYS A 58 -11.60 12.11 9.99
CA LYS A 58 -12.87 12.66 10.44
C LYS A 58 -12.69 14.09 10.98
N GLU A 59 -11.75 14.29 11.90
CA GLU A 59 -11.44 15.62 12.45
C GLU A 59 -11.03 16.60 11.35
N ALA A 60 -10.22 16.19 10.38
CA ALA A 60 -9.82 17.03 9.27
C ALA A 60 -11.02 17.47 8.42
N LEU A 61 -11.98 16.57 8.15
CA LEU A 61 -13.19 16.89 7.39
C LEU A 61 -14.17 17.76 8.19
N GLU A 62 -14.28 17.56 9.50
CA GLU A 62 -15.12 18.37 10.40
C GLU A 62 -14.55 19.76 10.71
N LYS A 63 -13.26 19.99 10.46
CA LYS A 63 -12.67 21.34 10.49
C LYS A 63 -13.09 22.18 9.28
N ILE A 64 -13.29 21.54 8.13
CA ILE A 64 -13.64 22.21 6.86
C ILE A 64 -15.15 22.35 6.71
N ASN A 65 -15.90 21.35 7.16
CA ASN A 65 -17.36 21.30 7.11
C ASN A 65 -17.97 21.47 8.51
N SER A 66 -19.29 21.33 8.66
CA SER A 66 -19.90 21.34 9.99
C SER A 66 -19.54 20.07 10.78
N LYS A 67 -19.37 20.20 12.10
CA LYS A 67 -19.19 19.08 13.04
C LYS A 67 -20.36 18.07 12.95
N ASN A 68 -20.09 16.81 13.26
CA ASN A 68 -21.04 15.69 13.29
C ASN A 68 -21.65 15.30 11.93
N ASN A 69 -20.99 15.63 10.81
CA ASN A 69 -21.39 15.19 9.48
C ASN A 69 -20.78 13.84 9.09
N TYR A 70 -19.91 13.28 9.92
CA TYR A 70 -19.16 12.07 9.59
C TYR A 70 -19.20 11.06 10.74
N GLU A 71 -19.28 9.78 10.39
CA GLU A 71 -19.35 8.67 11.34
C GLU A 71 -18.42 7.53 10.91
N ILE A 72 -17.87 6.82 11.89
CA ILE A 72 -17.09 5.61 11.67
C ILE A 72 -17.98 4.42 12.01
N LYS A 73 -18.11 3.48 11.08
CA LYS A 73 -18.89 2.25 11.26
C LYS A 73 -18.26 1.10 10.48
N PHE A 74 -18.62 -0.12 10.87
CA PHE A 74 -18.18 -1.32 10.19
C PHE A 74 -18.71 -1.36 8.74
N ASP A 75 -17.82 -1.60 7.79
CA ASP A 75 -18.13 -1.77 6.37
C ASP A 75 -18.17 -3.25 6.02
N GLU A 76 -19.36 -3.77 5.72
CA GLU A 76 -19.58 -5.16 5.37
C GLU A 76 -18.84 -5.61 4.10
N GLU A 77 -18.54 -4.68 3.20
CA GLU A 77 -17.82 -4.98 1.95
C GLU A 77 -16.35 -5.30 2.20
N THR A 78 -15.70 -4.51 3.07
CA THR A 78 -14.27 -4.65 3.36
C THR A 78 -14.00 -5.44 4.63
N LYS A 79 -15.04 -5.73 5.43
CA LYS A 79 -14.95 -6.37 6.75
C LYS A 79 -14.03 -5.61 7.73
N GLU A 80 -14.05 -4.28 7.62
CA GLU A 80 -13.23 -3.35 8.42
C GLU A 80 -14.04 -2.09 8.70
N ASP A 81 -13.65 -1.29 9.68
CA ASP A 81 -14.27 0.02 9.90
C ASP A 81 -13.99 0.98 8.73
N ALA A 82 -14.94 1.85 8.42
CA ALA A 82 -14.80 2.88 7.41
C ALA A 82 -15.46 4.20 7.86
N LEU A 83 -15.00 5.30 7.29
CA LEU A 83 -15.52 6.64 7.52
C LEU A 83 -16.58 6.98 6.46
N PHE A 84 -17.77 7.37 6.92
CA PHE A 84 -18.90 7.72 6.09
C PHE A 84 -19.36 9.16 6.36
N GLU A 85 -19.96 9.78 5.35
CA GLU A 85 -20.74 11.00 5.51
C GLU A 85 -22.17 10.64 5.90
N VAL A 86 -22.64 11.14 7.05
CA VAL A 86 -23.91 10.75 7.68
C VAL A 86 -25.10 10.96 6.76
N LYS A 87 -25.19 12.13 6.12
CA LYS A 87 -26.36 12.50 5.29
C LYS A 87 -26.49 11.71 4.00
N THR A 88 -25.36 11.34 3.39
CA THR A 88 -25.32 10.72 2.06
C THR A 88 -24.97 9.25 2.11
N SER A 89 -24.51 8.74 3.27
CA SER A 89 -23.87 7.44 3.43
C SER A 89 -22.70 7.19 2.47
N LYS A 90 -22.09 8.26 1.94
CA LYS A 90 -20.94 8.14 1.03
C LYS A 90 -19.67 7.79 1.80
N LYS A 91 -18.97 6.73 1.39
CA LYS A 91 -17.64 6.38 1.91
C LYS A 91 -16.66 7.52 1.64
N LYS A 92 -15.97 7.98 2.69
CA LYS A 92 -14.91 9.01 2.61
C LYS A 92 -13.53 8.41 2.83
N MET A 93 -13.42 7.29 3.53
CA MET A 93 -12.20 6.50 3.71
C MET A 93 -12.57 5.07 4.10
N TRP A 94 -11.99 4.07 3.43
CA TRP A 94 -12.32 2.65 3.64
C TRP A 94 -11.11 1.76 3.35
N ALA A 95 -11.17 0.50 3.79
CA ALA A 95 -10.11 -0.47 3.62
C ALA A 95 -10.10 -1.06 2.19
N GLY A 96 -9.51 -0.34 1.25
CA GLY A 96 -9.32 -0.84 -0.11
C GLY A 96 -8.48 -2.13 -0.16
N LYS A 97 -8.61 -2.89 -1.25
CA LYS A 97 -7.75 -4.06 -1.52
C LYS A 97 -6.51 -3.60 -2.30
N THR A 98 -5.35 -4.10 -1.91
CA THR A 98 -4.11 -3.95 -2.68
C THR A 98 -3.35 -5.27 -2.65
N VAL A 99 -2.14 -5.30 -3.17
CA VAL A 99 -1.28 -6.48 -3.20
C VAL A 99 0.10 -6.14 -2.67
N THR A 100 0.78 -7.11 -2.08
CA THR A 100 2.19 -6.97 -1.67
C THR A 100 3.07 -7.94 -2.45
N PHE A 101 4.33 -7.54 -2.63
CA PHE A 101 5.33 -8.32 -3.37
C PHE A 101 5.82 -9.48 -2.51
N VAL A 102 5.82 -10.68 -3.09
CA VAL A 102 6.33 -11.90 -2.43
C VAL A 102 7.66 -12.31 -3.03
N GLY A 103 7.77 -12.25 -4.35
CA GLY A 103 8.95 -12.71 -5.05
C GLY A 103 8.79 -12.59 -6.55
N LEU A 104 9.83 -13.01 -7.24
CA LEU A 104 9.97 -12.88 -8.68
C LEU A 104 10.58 -14.17 -9.23
N ASN A 105 10.03 -14.67 -10.34
CA ASN A 105 10.68 -15.68 -11.16
C ASN A 105 10.94 -15.12 -12.55
N LEU A 106 12.18 -15.27 -12.99
CA LEU A 106 12.69 -14.69 -14.22
C LEU A 106 13.12 -15.82 -15.16
N SER A 107 12.69 -15.73 -16.40
CA SER A 107 13.26 -16.48 -17.50
C SER A 107 13.50 -15.56 -18.70
N GLU A 108 14.23 -16.04 -19.69
CA GLU A 108 14.49 -15.32 -20.94
C GLU A 108 13.19 -14.94 -21.69
N GLN A 109 12.06 -15.57 -21.37
CA GLN A 109 10.81 -15.41 -22.11
C GLN A 109 9.66 -14.82 -21.29
N LYS A 110 9.76 -14.78 -19.96
CA LYS A 110 8.71 -14.25 -19.08
C LYS A 110 9.24 -13.77 -17.73
N VAL A 111 8.45 -12.89 -17.13
CA VAL A 111 8.62 -12.40 -15.75
C VAL A 111 7.35 -12.70 -14.97
N ASP A 112 7.43 -13.58 -13.98
CA ASP A 112 6.32 -13.86 -13.08
C ASP A 112 6.55 -13.13 -11.75
N ILE A 113 5.70 -12.14 -11.45
CA ILE A 113 5.70 -11.38 -10.21
C ILE A 113 4.69 -12.03 -9.27
N PHE A 114 5.18 -12.65 -8.20
CA PHE A 114 4.32 -13.27 -7.20
C PHE A 114 3.85 -12.22 -6.21
N VAL A 115 2.53 -12.15 -6.03
CA VAL A 115 1.89 -11.20 -5.14
C VAL A 115 0.81 -11.89 -4.32
N HIS A 116 0.53 -11.38 -3.12
CA HIS A 116 -0.66 -11.78 -2.38
C HIS A 116 -1.51 -10.56 -2.03
N PRO A 117 -2.84 -10.71 -1.92
CA PRO A 117 -3.70 -9.61 -1.52
C PRO A 117 -3.41 -9.19 -0.08
N ILE A 118 -3.48 -7.88 0.15
CA ILE A 118 -3.49 -7.27 1.48
C ILE A 118 -4.58 -6.19 1.52
N SER A 119 -4.98 -5.78 2.72
CA SER A 119 -5.87 -4.63 2.88
C SER A 119 -5.07 -3.33 2.99
N TYR A 120 -5.70 -2.21 2.68
CA TYR A 120 -5.14 -0.89 2.92
C TYR A 120 -4.86 -0.65 4.42
N THR A 121 -5.60 -1.31 5.32
CA THR A 121 -5.34 -1.22 6.77
C THR A 121 -4.02 -1.87 7.15
N GLU A 122 -3.67 -3.00 6.53
CA GLU A 122 -2.35 -3.63 6.67
C GLU A 122 -1.24 -2.74 6.10
N TRP A 123 -1.45 -2.14 4.92
CA TRP A 123 -0.51 -1.20 4.34
C TRP A 123 -0.22 0.00 5.27
N ILE A 124 -1.26 0.59 5.85
CA ILE A 124 -1.13 1.68 6.82
C ILE A 124 -0.38 1.20 8.08
N ALA A 125 -0.65 -0.01 8.55
CA ALA A 125 0.00 -0.55 9.74
C ALA A 125 1.50 -0.77 9.55
N CYS A 126 1.99 -0.99 8.33
CA CYS A 126 3.43 -1.08 8.04
C CYS A 126 4.21 0.20 8.42
N TYR A 127 3.56 1.35 8.54
CA TYR A 127 4.19 2.58 9.04
C TYR A 127 4.33 2.63 10.57
N ASN A 128 3.67 1.71 11.29
CA ASN A 128 3.78 1.60 12.74
C ASN A 128 4.93 0.62 13.09
N PRO A 129 6.02 1.06 13.76
CA PRO A 129 7.14 0.19 14.11
C PRO A 129 6.75 -1.01 14.98
N GLU A 130 5.71 -0.88 15.81
CA GLU A 130 5.21 -2.00 16.64
C GLU A 130 4.57 -3.11 15.80
N TYR A 131 4.01 -2.75 14.63
CA TYR A 131 3.45 -3.73 13.71
C TYR A 131 4.55 -4.65 13.18
N ALA A 132 5.64 -4.10 12.68
CA ALA A 132 6.79 -4.88 12.21
C ALA A 132 7.47 -5.67 13.34
N ALA A 133 7.57 -5.09 14.54
CA ALA A 133 8.12 -5.77 15.71
C ALA A 133 7.34 -7.04 16.06
N ALA A 134 6.00 -7.00 15.98
CA ALA A 134 5.14 -8.16 16.26
C ALA A 134 5.42 -9.37 15.35
N PHE A 135 5.80 -9.15 14.09
CA PHE A 135 6.22 -10.22 13.18
C PHE A 135 7.61 -10.74 13.53
N LYS A 136 8.54 -9.83 13.85
CA LYS A 136 9.92 -10.18 14.24
C LYS A 136 9.95 -11.05 15.51
N ASP A 137 9.13 -10.73 16.50
CA ASP A 137 9.03 -11.47 17.77
C ASP A 137 8.54 -12.91 17.57
N LYS A 138 7.82 -13.17 16.46
CA LYS A 138 7.36 -14.50 16.06
C LYS A 138 8.28 -15.18 15.05
N ASN A 139 9.43 -14.59 14.74
CA ASN A 139 10.34 -15.04 13.71
C ASN A 139 9.64 -15.23 12.35
N LEU A 140 8.69 -14.35 12.04
CA LEU A 140 7.97 -14.31 10.77
C LEU A 140 8.61 -13.28 9.83
N PRO A 141 8.44 -13.43 8.50
CA PRO A 141 8.79 -12.40 7.53
C PRO A 141 8.14 -11.07 7.89
N LEU A 142 8.89 -9.99 7.75
CA LEU A 142 8.38 -8.65 8.04
C LEU A 142 7.25 -8.30 7.06
N PRO A 143 6.21 -7.60 7.53
CA PRO A 143 5.15 -7.14 6.64
C PRO A 143 5.73 -6.07 5.69
N TYR A 144 5.38 -6.16 4.42
CA TYR A 144 5.84 -5.22 3.40
C TYR A 144 4.67 -4.40 2.87
N ALA A 145 4.90 -3.09 2.71
CA ALA A 145 3.96 -2.17 2.10
C ALA A 145 3.65 -2.59 0.65
N GLY A 146 2.41 -2.43 0.19
CA GLY A 146 1.96 -2.90 -1.12
C GLY A 146 2.80 -2.46 -2.31
N VAL A 147 2.55 -3.11 -3.44
CA VAL A 147 3.25 -2.86 -4.70
C VAL A 147 2.74 -1.56 -5.31
N GLY A 148 3.65 -0.62 -5.55
CA GLY A 148 3.39 0.56 -6.38
C GLY A 148 3.81 0.31 -7.82
N VAL A 149 3.05 0.85 -8.78
CA VAL A 149 3.39 0.82 -10.20
C VAL A 149 3.64 2.24 -10.68
N SER A 150 4.69 2.42 -11.48
CA SER A 150 5.00 3.68 -12.14
C SER A 150 5.33 3.43 -13.60
N VAL A 151 4.86 4.31 -14.47
CA VAL A 151 5.08 4.23 -15.92
C VAL A 151 5.81 5.48 -16.40
N LEU A 152 6.94 5.27 -17.08
CA LEU A 152 7.57 6.31 -17.88
C LEU A 152 7.04 6.18 -19.31
N LEU A 153 6.35 7.21 -19.79
CA LEU A 153 5.86 7.28 -21.16
C LEU A 153 6.77 8.19 -21.96
N GLU A 154 7.00 7.86 -23.22
CA GLU A 154 7.63 8.77 -24.19
C GLU A 154 6.63 9.04 -25.31
N SER A 155 6.37 10.31 -25.59
CA SER A 155 5.51 10.73 -26.69
C SER A 155 6.22 10.60 -28.03
N ARG A 156 5.47 10.69 -29.14
CA ARG A 156 6.02 10.55 -30.51
C ARG A 156 7.08 11.61 -30.86
N ASP A 157 7.05 12.74 -30.18
CA ASP A 157 7.99 13.86 -30.28
C ASP A 157 9.13 13.80 -29.25
N GLY A 158 9.28 12.68 -28.53
CA GLY A 158 10.41 12.44 -27.62
C GLY A 158 10.31 13.13 -26.25
N LEU A 159 9.10 13.48 -25.81
CA LEU A 159 8.86 14.11 -24.52
C LEU A 159 8.34 13.09 -23.50
N ILE A 160 8.70 13.30 -22.24
CA ILE A 160 8.22 12.48 -21.12
C ILE A 160 7.14 13.27 -20.38
N PRO A 161 5.85 12.86 -20.43
CA PRO A 161 4.81 13.52 -19.69
C PRO A 161 4.95 13.21 -18.19
N LEU A 162 5.08 14.26 -17.39
CA LEU A 162 5.04 14.20 -15.94
C LEU A 162 3.78 14.90 -15.43
N THR A 163 3.20 14.37 -14.36
CA THR A 163 2.06 15.01 -13.68
C THR A 163 2.56 15.76 -12.46
N ARG A 164 1.95 16.90 -12.13
CA ARG A 164 2.20 17.60 -10.85
C ARG A 164 1.16 17.18 -9.83
N ARG A 165 1.59 16.75 -8.64
CA ARG A 165 0.68 16.45 -7.53
C ARG A 165 -0.02 17.71 -7.04
N GLY A 166 -1.29 17.58 -6.66
CA GLY A 166 -2.00 18.65 -5.97
C GLY A 166 -1.27 19.05 -4.69
N ILE A 167 -1.27 20.34 -4.35
CA ILE A 167 -0.54 20.86 -3.18
C ILE A 167 -1.12 20.38 -1.84
N GLU A 168 -2.36 19.88 -1.84
CA GLU A 168 -3.08 19.43 -0.64
C GLU A 168 -3.00 17.91 -0.43
N THR A 169 -2.23 17.17 -1.24
CA THR A 169 -2.08 15.73 -1.06
C THR A 169 -1.20 15.41 0.17
N PRO A 170 -1.50 14.34 0.92
CA PRO A 170 -0.71 13.97 2.10
C PRO A 170 0.70 13.43 1.75
N VAL A 171 0.95 13.02 0.50
CA VAL A 171 2.20 12.39 0.08
C VAL A 171 2.84 13.19 -1.06
N TYR A 172 4.02 13.76 -0.82
CA TYR A 172 4.80 14.55 -1.79
C TYR A 172 4.01 15.69 -2.46
N PRO A 173 3.48 16.66 -1.70
CA PRO A 173 2.68 17.76 -2.24
C PRO A 173 3.44 18.63 -3.24
N GLY A 174 2.79 18.97 -4.36
CA GLY A 174 3.35 19.85 -5.39
C GLY A 174 4.48 19.26 -6.25
N MET A 175 4.94 18.04 -5.93
CA MET A 175 6.03 17.37 -6.64
C MET A 175 5.60 16.83 -8.00
N LEU A 176 6.56 16.79 -8.94
CA LEU A 176 6.38 16.09 -10.21
C LEU A 176 6.48 14.57 -9.99
N TYR A 177 5.66 13.81 -10.69
CA TYR A 177 5.66 12.36 -10.65
C TYR A 177 5.26 11.78 -12.01
N SER A 178 5.79 10.59 -12.31
CA SER A 178 5.33 9.75 -13.41
C SER A 178 3.93 9.18 -13.11
N PRO A 179 3.08 8.98 -14.12
CA PRO A 179 1.81 8.28 -13.93
C PRO A 179 1.99 6.92 -13.23
N GLY A 180 1.16 6.65 -12.21
CA GLY A 180 1.30 5.48 -11.36
C GLY A 180 0.29 5.43 -10.21
N GLY A 181 0.29 4.33 -9.46
CA GLY A 181 -0.65 4.04 -8.37
C GLY A 181 -0.15 2.97 -7.41
#